data_AF-A0A091APG0-F1
#
_entry.id   AF-A0A091APG0-F1
#
_cell.length_a   1.000
_cell.length_b   1.000
_cell.length_c   1.000
_cell.angle_alpha   90.00
_cell.angle_beta   90.00
_cell.angle_gamma   90.00
#
_symmetry.space_group_name_H-M   'P 1'
#
loop_
_entity.id
_entity.type
_entity.pdbx_description
1 polymer ?
#
loop_
_entity_poly.entity_id
_entity_poly.type
_entity_poly.pdbx_seq_one_letter_code
_entity_poly.pdbx_strand_id
1 'polypeptide(L)'
;MSEVMYKEIDLLIDEARKEILINPRGERFYFVECHEQDKIFRNAILHYDAEKNRYEIEGEQTLYTEHKESGWDYEKLLCCHPEELIVKKSFLGFTWYTVCGIMKRDIRSHYLCKHEQYRIHERLEVIEQTIIKEC
;
A
#
# COMPACT_ATOMS: atom_id res chain seq x y z
N MET A 1 27.34 7.89 -5.73
CA MET A 1 26.54 9.13 -5.59
C MET A 1 25.09 8.78 -5.88
N SER A 2 24.17 9.22 -5.01
CA SER A 2 22.73 9.06 -5.20
C SER A 2 22.14 10.32 -5.85
N GLU A 3 21.42 10.15 -6.95
CA GLU A 3 20.79 11.23 -7.71
C GLU A 3 19.26 11.13 -7.59
N VAL A 4 18.60 12.26 -7.35
CA VAL A 4 17.13 12.33 -7.36
C VAL A 4 16.67 12.32 -8.82
N MET A 5 15.99 11.25 -9.24
CA MET A 5 15.43 11.15 -10.58
C MET A 5 14.04 11.79 -10.64
N TYR A 6 13.21 11.50 -9.64
CA TYR A 6 11.84 11.99 -9.54
C TYR A 6 11.51 12.38 -8.11
N LYS A 7 10.65 13.38 -7.96
CA LYS A 7 10.23 13.89 -6.66
C LYS A 7 8.77 14.32 -6.73
N GLU A 8 8.04 14.16 -5.62
CA GLU A 8 6.63 14.55 -5.50
C GLU A 8 5.79 13.88 -6.59
N ILE A 9 5.96 12.56 -6.72
CA ILE A 9 5.22 11.70 -7.65
C ILE A 9 4.40 10.67 -6.88
N ASP A 10 3.42 10.06 -7.53
CA ASP A 10 2.81 8.82 -7.04
C ASP A 10 3.33 7.66 -7.90
N LEU A 11 3.73 6.56 -7.26
CA LEU A 11 4.45 5.47 -7.91
C LEU A 11 3.90 4.10 -7.49
N LEU A 12 3.83 3.17 -8.43
CA LEU A 12 3.50 1.76 -8.20
C LEU A 12 4.68 0.88 -8.62
N ILE A 13 4.99 -0.14 -7.83
CA ILE A 13 5.97 -1.17 -8.18
C ILE A 13 5.22 -2.45 -8.56
N ASP A 14 5.30 -2.85 -9.82
CA ASP A 14 4.83 -4.16 -10.30
C ASP A 14 6.00 -5.15 -10.26
N GLU A 15 6.05 -5.93 -9.19
CA GLU A 15 7.08 -6.95 -9.00
C GLU A 15 7.02 -8.10 -10.00
N ALA A 16 5.83 -8.43 -10.51
CA ALA A 16 5.64 -9.53 -11.45
C ALA A 16 6.19 -9.18 -12.83
N ARG A 17 6.00 -7.92 -13.26
CA ARG A 17 6.50 -7.41 -14.55
C ARG A 17 7.85 -6.72 -14.47
N LYS A 18 8.33 -6.50 -13.23
CA LYS A 18 9.51 -5.68 -12.92
C LYS A 18 9.39 -4.29 -13.55
N GLU A 19 8.29 -3.63 -13.24
CA GLU A 19 7.97 -2.29 -13.74
C GLU A 19 7.78 -1.32 -12.57
N ILE A 20 8.29 -0.11 -12.74
CA ILE A 20 8.03 1.04 -11.87
C ILE A 20 7.15 1.99 -12.68
N LEU A 21 5.90 2.14 -12.26
CA LEU A 21 4.92 2.99 -12.93
C LEU A 21 4.82 4.31 -12.15
N ILE A 22 5.10 5.42 -12.82
CA ILE A 22 5.10 6.77 -12.23
C ILE A 22 3.91 7.55 -12.78
N ASN A 23 3.16 8.17 -11.88
CA ASN A 23 2.13 9.14 -12.17
C ASN A 23 2.49 10.50 -11.54
N PRO A 24 1.97 11.60 -12.11
CA PRO A 24 1.99 12.89 -11.43
C PRO A 24 1.27 12.77 -10.09
N ARG A 25 1.73 13.53 -9.08
CA ARG A 25 1.11 13.50 -7.75
C ARG A 25 -0.37 13.83 -7.80
N GLY A 26 -1.16 13.02 -7.11
CA GLY A 26 -2.61 13.15 -7.04
C GLY A 26 -3.36 12.42 -8.16
N GLU A 27 -2.65 11.94 -9.19
CA GLU A 27 -3.26 11.19 -10.29
C GLU A 27 -3.47 9.72 -9.94
N ARG A 28 -4.67 9.22 -10.22
CA ARG A 28 -5.04 7.84 -9.87
C ARG A 28 -4.45 6.83 -10.84
N PHE A 29 -3.99 5.72 -10.28
CA PHE A 29 -3.78 4.48 -11.03
C PHE A 29 -5.12 3.77 -11.26
N TYR A 30 -5.79 4.08 -12.38
CA TYR A 30 -7.14 3.59 -12.67
C TYR A 30 -7.26 2.06 -12.85
N PHE A 31 -6.15 1.40 -13.17
CA PHE A 31 -6.09 -0.07 -13.31
C PHE A 31 -5.80 -0.79 -11.99
N VAL A 32 -5.52 -0.06 -10.91
CA VAL A 32 -5.24 -0.65 -9.58
C VAL A 32 -6.55 -0.78 -8.82
N GLU A 33 -6.89 -2.01 -8.46
CA GLU A 33 -8.09 -2.30 -7.69
C GLU A 33 -7.99 -1.73 -6.26
N CYS A 34 -9.13 -1.64 -5.56
CA CYS A 34 -9.18 -1.08 -4.21
C CYS A 34 -8.29 -1.86 -3.22
N HIS A 35 -8.21 -3.19 -3.39
CA HIS A 35 -7.47 -4.07 -2.49
C HIS A 35 -5.96 -4.07 -2.74
N GLU A 36 -5.48 -3.40 -3.81
CA GLU A 36 -4.07 -3.28 -4.18
C GLU A 36 -3.53 -1.85 -4.00
N GLN A 37 -4.33 -0.96 -3.40
CA GLN A 37 -3.93 0.42 -3.15
C GLN A 37 -2.73 0.54 -2.20
N ASP A 38 -2.48 -0.50 -1.41
CA ASP A 38 -1.32 -0.62 -0.52
C ASP A 38 0.01 -0.67 -1.28
N LYS A 39 0.00 -1.03 -2.56
CA LYS A 39 1.19 -1.07 -3.42
C LYS A 39 1.64 0.30 -3.93
N ILE A 40 0.80 1.33 -3.79
CA ILE A 40 1.07 2.68 -4.30
C ILE A 40 1.83 3.49 -3.25
N PHE A 41 3.02 3.97 -3.62
CA PHE A 41 3.81 4.94 -2.89
C PHE A 41 3.36 6.35 -3.31
N ARG A 42 2.74 7.07 -2.38
CA ARG A 42 2.29 8.45 -2.57
C ARG A 42 3.35 9.43 -2.13
N ASN A 43 3.35 10.63 -2.74
CA ASN A 43 4.29 11.70 -2.40
C ASN A 43 5.74 11.18 -2.38
N ALA A 44 6.07 10.32 -3.34
CA ALA A 44 7.28 9.55 -3.37
C ALA A 44 8.45 10.33 -3.97
N ILE A 45 9.64 9.90 -3.62
CA ILE A 45 10.91 10.31 -4.21
C ILE A 45 11.61 9.04 -4.71
N LEU A 46 12.05 9.07 -5.96
CA LEU A 46 12.81 7.99 -6.58
C LEU A 46 14.24 8.48 -6.81
N HIS A 47 15.19 7.78 -6.19
CA HIS A 47 16.62 7.99 -6.32
C HIS A 47 17.26 6.86 -7.11
N TYR A 48 18.37 7.17 -7.79
CA TYR A 48 19.29 6.18 -8.33
C TYR A 48 20.62 6.26 -7.60
N ASP A 49 21.02 5.17 -6.94
CA ASP A 49 22.34 5.01 -6.34
C ASP A 49 23.26 4.30 -7.34
N ALA A 50 24.10 5.09 -8.02
CA ALA A 50 25.04 4.59 -9.01
C ALA A 50 26.15 3.70 -8.42
N GLU A 51 26.50 3.86 -7.13
CA GLU A 51 27.53 3.02 -6.50
C GLU A 51 27.01 1.61 -6.22
N LYS A 52 25.71 1.50 -5.94
CA LYS A 52 25.05 0.22 -5.64
C LYS A 52 24.21 -0.32 -6.80
N ASN A 53 24.19 0.38 -7.93
CA ASN A 53 23.39 0.07 -9.12
C ASN A 53 21.92 -0.27 -8.78
N ARG A 54 21.27 0.59 -7.99
CA ARG A 54 19.92 0.35 -7.47
C ARG A 54 19.07 1.61 -7.45
N TYR A 55 17.77 1.39 -7.55
CA TYR A 55 16.76 2.39 -7.27
C TYR A 55 16.39 2.37 -5.79
N GLU A 56 16.21 3.55 -5.23
CA GLU A 56 15.71 3.75 -3.87
C GLU A 56 14.44 4.59 -3.91
N ILE A 57 13.35 4.03 -3.40
CA ILE A 57 12.02 4.66 -3.43
C ILE A 57 11.62 4.93 -2.00
N GLU A 58 11.34 6.19 -1.70
CA GLU A 58 10.81 6.61 -0.41
C GLU A 58 9.43 7.24 -0.63
N GLY A 59 8.41 6.80 0.10
CA GLY A 59 7.06 7.35 -0.06
C GLY A 59 6.09 6.92 1.02
N GLU A 60 4.90 7.51 1.00
CA GLU A 60 3.80 7.21 1.91
C GLU A 60 2.95 6.07 1.34
N GLN A 61 2.56 5.11 2.17
CA GLN A 61 1.66 4.02 1.79
C GLN A 61 0.53 3.91 2.80
N THR A 62 -0.65 3.55 2.31
CA THR A 62 -1.78 3.17 3.16
C THR A 62 -1.95 1.66 3.09
N LEU A 63 -1.62 0.95 4.17
CA LEU A 63 -1.84 -0.48 4.29
C LEU A 63 -3.21 -0.76 4.91
N TYR A 64 -3.89 -1.77 4.39
CA TYR A 64 -5.12 -2.31 4.95
C TYR A 64 -4.87 -3.73 5.44
N THR A 65 -5.32 -4.03 6.65
CA THR A 65 -5.27 -5.39 7.20
C THR A 65 -6.66 -5.76 7.66
N GLU A 66 -7.25 -6.75 7.00
CA GLU A 66 -8.51 -7.34 7.43
C GLU A 66 -8.26 -8.27 8.62
N HIS A 67 -9.05 -8.10 9.67
CA HIS A 67 -9.04 -8.96 10.84
C HIS A 67 -10.40 -9.62 10.98
N LYS A 68 -10.40 -10.95 10.95
CA LYS A 68 -11.61 -11.77 11.04
C LYS A 68 -11.32 -13.08 11.76
N GLU A 69 -11.75 -13.20 13.00
CA GLU A 69 -11.52 -14.39 13.82
C GLU A 69 -12.59 -14.54 14.91
N SER A 70 -12.66 -15.72 15.53
CA SER A 70 -13.48 -15.95 16.73
C SER A 70 -12.78 -16.93 17.67
N GLY A 71 -12.85 -16.68 18.97
CA GLY A 71 -12.16 -17.50 19.96
C GLY A 71 -12.76 -17.38 21.36
N TRP A 72 -12.33 -18.28 22.25
CA TRP A 72 -12.73 -18.30 23.66
C TRP A 72 -11.71 -17.60 24.57
N ASP A 73 -10.50 -17.35 24.05
CA ASP A 73 -9.34 -16.86 24.79
C ASP A 73 -8.98 -15.44 24.29
N TYR A 74 -9.25 -14.45 25.14
CA TYR A 74 -9.03 -13.04 24.81
C TYR A 74 -7.55 -12.70 24.61
N GLU A 75 -6.67 -13.22 25.47
CA GLU A 75 -5.23 -12.93 25.43
C GLU A 75 -4.60 -13.46 24.14
N LYS A 76 -5.06 -14.62 23.66
CA LYS A 76 -4.62 -15.14 22.35
C LYS A 76 -5.05 -14.23 21.19
N LEU A 77 -6.27 -13.70 21.23
CA LEU A 77 -6.74 -12.79 20.19
C LEU A 77 -5.97 -11.46 20.23
N LEU A 78 -5.66 -10.93 21.42
CA LEU A 78 -4.85 -9.72 21.58
C LEU A 78 -3.43 -9.87 21.00
N CYS A 79 -2.87 -11.07 20.99
CA CYS A 79 -1.55 -11.31 20.41
C CYS A 79 -1.51 -11.09 18.88
N CYS A 80 -2.66 -11.18 18.20
CA CYS A 80 -2.75 -11.14 16.73
C CYS A 80 -3.61 -9.99 16.20
N HIS A 81 -4.41 -9.36 17.05
CA HIS A 81 -5.41 -8.38 16.65
C HIS A 81 -5.37 -7.13 17.54
N PRO A 82 -5.66 -5.94 16.97
CA PRO A 82 -5.89 -4.74 17.76
C PRO A 82 -7.05 -4.93 18.73
N GLU A 83 -6.89 -4.48 19.96
CA GLU A 83 -7.90 -4.57 21.02
C GLU A 83 -9.24 -3.99 20.58
N GLU A 84 -9.21 -2.90 19.82
CA GLU A 84 -10.40 -2.16 19.36
C GLU A 84 -11.29 -2.98 18.42
N LEU A 85 -10.74 -4.04 17.80
CA LEU A 85 -11.48 -4.92 16.90
C LEU A 85 -12.04 -6.16 17.59
N ILE A 86 -11.68 -6.41 18.86
CA ILE A 86 -12.10 -7.60 19.61
C ILE A 86 -13.39 -7.29 20.38
N VAL A 87 -14.48 -7.96 19.98
CA VAL A 87 -15.80 -7.79 20.61
C VAL A 87 -16.14 -9.02 21.43
N LYS A 88 -16.38 -8.81 22.73
CA LYS A 88 -16.92 -9.84 23.62
C LYS A 88 -18.40 -10.09 23.33
N LYS A 89 -18.78 -11.36 23.20
CA LYS A 89 -20.15 -11.85 23.08
C LYS A 89 -20.44 -12.80 24.24
N SER A 90 -21.65 -12.74 24.78
CA SER A 90 -22.09 -13.70 25.77
C SER A 90 -23.55 -14.08 25.59
N PHE A 91 -23.84 -15.36 25.74
CA PHE A 91 -25.19 -15.90 25.70
C PHE A 91 -25.28 -17.15 26.59
N LEU A 92 -26.29 -17.22 27.46
CA LEU A 92 -26.54 -18.35 28.36
C LEU A 92 -25.30 -18.84 29.13
N GLY A 93 -24.47 -17.93 29.63
CA GLY A 93 -23.27 -18.25 30.41
C GLY A 93 -22.03 -18.62 29.58
N PHE A 94 -22.17 -18.80 28.26
CA PHE A 94 -21.05 -18.96 27.35
C PHE A 94 -20.56 -17.58 26.92
N THR A 95 -19.25 -17.35 27.04
CA THR A 95 -18.58 -16.13 26.60
C THR A 95 -17.60 -16.48 25.49
N TRP A 96 -17.70 -15.80 24.36
CA TRP A 96 -16.71 -15.89 23.29
C TRP A 96 -16.40 -14.50 22.77
N TYR A 97 -15.35 -14.40 21.96
CA TYR A 97 -14.85 -13.17 21.41
C TYR A 97 -14.86 -13.30 19.89
N THR A 98 -15.22 -12.21 19.23
CA THR A 98 -15.23 -12.11 17.77
C THR A 98 -14.38 -10.92 17.36
N VAL A 99 -13.50 -11.11 16.39
CA VAL A 99 -12.70 -10.05 15.78
C VAL A 99 -13.27 -9.78 14.39
N CYS A 100 -13.62 -8.53 14.12
CA CYS A 100 -14.11 -8.14 12.80
C CYS A 100 -13.78 -6.67 12.54
N GLY A 101 -13.04 -6.40 11.49
CA GLY A 101 -12.79 -5.05 11.02
C GLY A 101 -11.59 -4.97 10.08
N ILE A 102 -11.37 -3.76 9.56
CA ILE A 102 -10.21 -3.45 8.73
C ILE A 102 -9.40 -2.41 9.49
N MET A 103 -8.13 -2.73 9.77
CA MET A 103 -7.20 -1.75 10.30
C MET A 103 -6.50 -1.05 9.13
N LYS A 104 -6.67 0.27 9.06
CA LYS A 104 -5.94 1.15 8.16
C LYS A 104 -4.67 1.64 8.86
N ARG A 105 -3.51 1.53 8.20
CA ARG A 105 -2.23 2.06 8.70
C ARG A 105 -1.60 2.93 7.62
N ASP A 106 -1.34 4.17 7.95
CA ASP A 106 -0.57 5.07 7.10
C ASP A 106 0.90 4.99 7.55
N ILE A 107 1.78 4.59 6.63
CA ILE A 107 3.22 4.37 6.89
C ILE A 107 4.06 5.13 5.87
N ARG A 108 5.31 5.41 6.23
CA ARG A 108 6.34 5.87 5.30
C ARG A 108 7.32 4.72 5.07
N SER A 109 7.45 4.31 3.83
CA SER A 109 8.22 3.14 3.44
C SER A 109 9.44 3.53 2.64
N HIS A 110 10.48 2.71 2.77
CA HIS A 110 11.67 2.78 1.95
C HIS A 110 11.83 1.44 1.24
N TYR A 111 11.81 1.48 -0.09
CA TYR A 111 11.88 0.30 -0.95
C TYR A 111 13.13 0.36 -1.83
N LEU A 112 13.78 -0.78 -2.03
CA LEU A 112 15.01 -0.91 -2.79
C LEU A 112 14.84 -1.94 -3.90
N CYS A 113 15.13 -1.57 -5.15
CA CYS A 113 15.16 -2.51 -6.28
C CYS A 113 16.43 -2.34 -7.12
N LYS A 114 16.88 -3.42 -7.75
CA LYS A 114 18.08 -3.41 -8.62
C LYS A 114 17.76 -2.70 -9.94
N HIS A 115 18.59 -1.74 -10.34
CA HIS A 115 18.32 -0.86 -11.49
C HIS A 115 18.04 -1.63 -12.79
N GLU A 116 18.94 -2.51 -13.19
CA GLU A 116 18.86 -3.27 -14.46
C GLU A 116 17.70 -4.26 -14.53
N GLN A 117 17.02 -4.52 -13.41
CA GLN A 117 15.89 -5.45 -13.40
C GLN A 117 14.57 -4.76 -13.70
N TYR A 118 14.48 -3.43 -13.55
CA TYR A 118 13.22 -2.71 -13.59
C TYR A 118 13.16 -1.74 -14.75
N ARG A 119 12.01 -1.72 -15.44
CA ARG A 119 11.69 -0.70 -16.44
C ARG A 119 10.86 0.40 -15.78
N ILE A 120 11.21 1.66 -16.03
CA ILE A 120 10.42 2.80 -15.58
C ILE A 120 9.46 3.21 -16.70
N HIS A 121 8.18 3.30 -16.37
CA HIS A 121 7.16 3.88 -17.24
C HIS A 121 6.58 5.10 -16.55
N GLU A 122 6.71 6.26 -17.18
CA GLU A 122 6.25 7.52 -16.64
C GLU A 122 5.06 8.04 -17.44
N ARG A 123 3.97 8.38 -16.74
CA ARG A 123 2.90 9.21 -17.26
C ARG A 123 3.25 10.67 -17.01
N LEU A 124 3.50 11.42 -18.08
CA LEU A 124 3.86 12.84 -17.97
C LEU A 124 2.65 13.71 -17.57
N GLU A 125 1.51 13.51 -18.23
CA GLU A 125 0.28 14.26 -17.97
C GLU A 125 -0.97 13.48 -18.38
N VAL A 126 -2.14 13.93 -17.92
CA VAL A 126 -3.45 13.51 -18.42
C VAL A 126 -3.93 14.59 -19.39
N ILE A 127 -3.91 14.29 -20.69
CA ILE A 127 -4.27 15.26 -21.74
C ILE A 127 -5.78 15.50 -21.79
N GLU A 128 -6.57 14.44 -21.66
CA GLU A 128 -8.03 14.50 -21.72
C GLU A 128 -8.64 13.39 -20.88
N GLN A 129 -9.79 13.67 -20.26
CA GLN A 129 -10.56 12.69 -19.48
C GLN A 129 -12.05 12.82 -19.79
N THR A 130 -12.69 11.69 -20.12
CA THR A 130 -14.15 11.57 -20.20
C THR A 130 -14.63 10.67 -19.07
N ILE A 131 -15.59 11.15 -18.26
CA ILE A 131 -16.22 10.38 -17.19
C ILE A 131 -17.68 10.12 -17.58
N ILE A 132 -18.00 8.87 -17.89
CA ILE A 132 -19.38 8.42 -18.12
C ILE A 132 -19.84 7.71 -16.85
N LYS A 133 -20.91 8.23 -16.25
CA LYS A 133 -21.54 7.59 -15.09
C LYS A 133 -22.70 6.74 -15.59
N GLU A 134 -22.49 5.42 -15.61
CA GLU A 134 -23.58 4.46 -15.79
C GLU A 134 -24.21 4.19 -14.42
N CYS A 135 -25.50 4.50 -14.28
CA CYS A 135 -26.29 4.23 -13.08
C CYS A 135 -27.14 2.97 -13.30
#